data_AF-A0A2M8HM54-F1
#
_entry.id   AF-A0A2M8HM54-F1
#
_cell.length_a   1.000
_cell.length_b   1.000
_cell.length_c   1.000
_cell.angle_alpha   90.00
_cell.angle_beta   90.00
_cell.angle_gamma   90.00
#
_symmetry.space_group_name_H-M   'P 1'
#
loop_
_entity.id
_entity.type
_entity.pdbx_description
1 polymer ?
#
loop_
_entity_poly.entity_id
_entity_poly.type
_entity_poly.pdbx_seq_one_letter_code
_entity_poly.pdbx_strand_id
1 'polypeptide(L)'
;MAKENSKEDSSLKQIVSLAKRRGFVFSGSEIYGGLSNTFDYGPQGIEILLNLKKLWWKHFVHKRDDVMGLDSSILLHPKVWEASGHVSNFNDPLMDCKNCKTRYRVDKFLDDKKGEGFSTGKSLEEMTQVILDENYKCPNCGSEKTFTPARQFNLMFKTSHGASEQDATEIYLRPETAQGIFINFKNVSQISRRKIPFGIAQIGKSFRNEIMARQFIFRTREFEQMEMEYFCEPGTQVEWFTHWVTFCMDWLIKTVGIRRESLRVREHEAEELSHYSDKTSDIEFKYPFGWGELWGVASRTDFDLSQHEKFSGEDLKYIDQENKKKFLPYVIEPALGLNRLFLAVLADAYEEETLEDGDVRTVLHLHPQVAPVKIGIFPLMKKDGLAEKAKEIYDELSEHWYCEYDEGGAIGKRYRRQDEIGTPFCVTIDYHSLEDNTVTIRERDTMNQERIPVTSLKAYFIEKL
;
A
#
# COMPACT_ATOMS: atom_id res chain seq x y z
N MET A 1 23.16 -17.29 -4.25
CA MET A 1 22.12 -17.92 -3.41
C MET A 1 22.33 -17.73 -1.90
N ALA A 2 23.17 -18.49 -1.17
CA ALA A 2 23.28 -18.30 0.30
C ALA A 2 23.93 -16.98 0.77
N LYS A 3 24.78 -16.34 -0.06
CA LYS A 3 25.42 -15.03 0.24
C LYS A 3 24.62 -13.81 -0.24
N GLU A 4 23.64 -13.98 -1.14
CA GLU A 4 22.75 -12.89 -1.57
C GLU A 4 21.62 -12.69 -0.56
N ASN A 5 21.02 -13.78 -0.06
CA ASN A 5 20.00 -13.74 0.99
C ASN A 5 20.47 -13.05 2.28
N SER A 6 21.77 -13.01 2.59
CA SER A 6 22.28 -12.34 3.80
C SER A 6 22.33 -10.81 3.69
N LYS A 7 22.46 -10.25 2.47
CA LYS A 7 22.45 -8.79 2.24
C LYS A 7 21.02 -8.26 2.06
N GLU A 8 20.17 -9.03 1.40
CA GLU A 8 18.75 -8.74 1.20
C GLU A 8 17.98 -8.68 2.54
N ASP A 9 18.26 -9.62 3.45
CA ASP A 9 17.75 -9.60 4.83
C ASP A 9 18.36 -8.48 5.71
N SER A 10 19.53 -7.94 5.37
CA SER A 10 20.13 -6.82 6.12
C SER A 10 19.49 -5.47 5.78
N SER A 11 19.17 -5.22 4.51
CA SER A 11 18.53 -3.97 4.08
C SER A 11 17.13 -3.80 4.68
N LEU A 12 16.31 -4.87 4.71
CA LEU A 12 15.01 -4.81 5.36
C LEU A 12 15.13 -4.47 6.86
N LYS A 13 16.10 -5.04 7.57
CA LYS A 13 16.33 -4.75 8.99
C LYS A 13 16.69 -3.29 9.23
N GLN A 14 17.49 -2.70 8.34
CA GLN A 14 17.83 -1.28 8.40
C GLN A 14 16.58 -0.40 8.21
N ILE A 15 15.75 -0.71 7.20
CA ILE A 15 14.49 0.01 6.94
C ILE A 15 13.53 -0.12 8.14
N VAL A 16 13.37 -1.31 8.71
CA VAL A 16 12.52 -1.54 9.90
C VAL A 16 13.05 -0.76 11.11
N SER A 17 14.36 -0.74 11.31
CA SER A 17 15.02 0.03 12.38
C SER A 17 14.79 1.53 12.21
N LEU A 18 14.99 2.06 10.99
CA LEU A 18 14.73 3.46 10.66
C LEU A 18 13.24 3.79 10.89
N ALA A 19 12.35 2.93 10.40
CA ALA A 19 10.91 3.12 10.50
C ALA A 19 10.44 3.28 11.95
N LYS A 20 10.98 2.46 12.86
CA LYS A 20 10.71 2.59 14.30
C LYS A 20 11.35 3.83 14.89
N ARG A 21 12.65 4.06 14.63
CA ARG A 21 13.43 5.17 15.23
C ARG A 21 12.89 6.55 14.84
N ARG A 22 12.37 6.69 13.61
CA ARG A 22 11.90 7.97 13.05
C ARG A 22 10.38 8.12 13.03
N GLY A 23 9.64 7.19 13.63
CA GLY A 23 8.20 7.33 13.79
C GLY A 23 7.42 7.16 12.49
N PHE A 24 7.86 6.25 11.63
CA PHE A 24 7.08 5.78 10.49
C PHE A 24 6.09 4.69 10.90
N VAL A 25 6.59 3.62 11.55
CA VAL A 25 5.78 2.44 11.88
C VAL A 25 6.18 1.89 13.24
N PHE A 26 5.19 1.54 14.05
CA PHE A 26 5.31 0.88 15.34
C PHE A 26 4.57 -0.46 15.32
N SER A 27 4.94 -1.36 16.23
CA SER A 27 4.18 -2.60 16.41
C SER A 27 2.84 -2.28 17.06
N GLY A 28 1.75 -2.84 16.53
CA GLY A 28 0.42 -2.64 17.12
C GLY A 28 0.38 -3.17 18.55
N SER A 29 -0.15 -2.37 19.49
CA SER A 29 -0.19 -2.72 20.92
C SER A 29 1.19 -3.04 21.53
N GLU A 30 2.25 -2.34 21.11
CA GLU A 30 3.65 -2.62 21.52
C GLU A 30 3.84 -2.75 23.04
N ILE A 31 3.24 -1.87 23.85
CA ILE A 31 3.38 -1.89 25.31
C ILE A 31 2.74 -3.12 25.98
N TYR A 32 1.88 -3.85 25.26
CA TYR A 32 1.23 -5.08 25.72
C TYR A 32 1.91 -6.34 25.15
N GLY A 33 3.11 -6.21 24.58
CA GLY A 33 3.84 -7.32 23.96
C GLY A 33 3.59 -7.47 22.46
N GLY A 34 2.81 -6.55 21.87
CA GLY A 34 2.49 -6.54 20.45
C GLY A 34 1.38 -7.52 20.07
N LEU A 35 0.60 -7.15 19.04
CA LEU A 35 -0.32 -8.04 18.36
C LEU A 35 0.22 -8.37 16.98
N SER A 36 0.42 -9.66 16.70
CA SER A 36 1.06 -10.11 15.46
C SER A 36 0.37 -9.56 14.21
N ASN A 37 1.19 -9.11 13.25
CA ASN A 37 0.79 -8.60 11.94
C ASN A 37 -0.19 -7.41 12.02
N THR A 38 -0.15 -6.68 13.14
CA THR A 38 -0.83 -5.39 13.32
C THR A 38 0.22 -4.32 13.61
N PHE A 39 0.02 -3.13 13.04
CA PHE A 39 1.01 -2.06 13.06
C PHE A 39 0.30 -0.72 13.15
N ASP A 40 0.93 0.22 13.86
CA ASP A 40 0.49 1.60 13.98
C ASP A 40 1.42 2.49 13.16
N TYR A 41 0.87 3.46 12.42
CA TYR A 41 1.67 4.43 11.67
C TYR A 41 1.91 5.67 12.52
N GLY A 42 3.19 5.98 12.77
CA GLY A 42 3.59 7.13 13.57
C GLY A 42 3.49 8.46 12.79
N PRO A 43 3.99 9.57 13.35
CA PRO A 43 3.84 10.90 12.75
C PRO A 43 4.34 11.01 11.30
N GLN A 44 5.45 10.38 10.96
CA GLN A 44 5.97 10.40 9.58
C GLN A 44 5.23 9.39 8.69
N GLY A 45 4.79 8.28 9.29
CA GLY A 45 4.06 7.23 8.58
C GLY A 45 2.71 7.70 8.08
N ILE A 46 1.94 8.34 8.95
CA ILE A 46 0.60 8.84 8.61
C ILE A 46 0.65 9.89 7.48
N GLU A 47 1.65 10.78 7.48
CA GLU A 47 1.80 11.79 6.43
C GLU A 47 2.11 11.18 5.07
N ILE A 48 2.99 10.18 4.99
CA ILE A 48 3.21 9.45 3.73
C ILE A 48 1.91 8.76 3.28
N LEU A 49 1.20 8.07 4.17
CA LEU A 49 -0.06 7.41 3.82
C LEU A 49 -1.08 8.42 3.29
N LEU A 50 -1.25 9.57 3.95
CA LEU A 50 -2.16 10.63 3.50
C LEU A 50 -1.73 11.22 2.16
N ASN A 51 -0.44 11.46 1.95
CA ASN A 51 0.09 11.97 0.68
C ASN A 51 -0.16 10.98 -0.45
N LEU A 52 0.12 9.69 -0.26
CA LEU A 52 -0.14 8.65 -1.25
C LEU A 52 -1.63 8.54 -1.60
N LYS A 53 -2.53 8.54 -0.59
CA LYS A 53 -3.98 8.56 -0.81
C LYS A 53 -4.42 9.79 -1.62
N LYS A 54 -3.96 10.98 -1.24
CA LYS A 54 -4.29 12.25 -1.94
C LYS A 54 -3.80 12.21 -3.39
N LEU A 55 -2.57 11.73 -3.62
CA LEU A 55 -2.00 11.60 -4.96
C LEU A 55 -2.78 10.61 -5.82
N TRP A 56 -3.14 9.46 -5.25
CA TRP A 56 -3.92 8.45 -5.95
C TRP A 56 -5.30 9.01 -6.30
N TRP A 57 -6.02 9.54 -5.31
CA TRP A 57 -7.36 10.10 -5.51
C TRP A 57 -7.37 11.26 -6.52
N LYS A 58 -6.35 12.13 -6.50
CA LYS A 58 -6.21 13.21 -7.49
C LYS A 58 -6.08 12.66 -8.92
N HIS A 59 -5.32 11.60 -9.14
CA HIS A 59 -5.03 11.07 -10.48
C HIS A 59 -6.08 10.10 -11.00
N PHE A 60 -6.66 9.29 -10.11
CA PHE A 60 -7.67 8.30 -10.46
C PHE A 60 -9.07 8.91 -10.49
N VAL A 61 -9.36 9.94 -9.68
CA VAL A 61 -10.70 10.53 -9.58
C VAL A 61 -10.71 11.97 -10.10
N HIS A 62 -10.01 12.91 -9.47
CA HIS A 62 -10.20 14.34 -9.77
C HIS A 62 -9.73 14.78 -11.17
N LYS A 63 -8.65 14.18 -11.68
CA LYS A 63 -8.10 14.48 -13.02
C LYS A 63 -8.82 13.73 -14.14
N ARG A 64 -9.81 12.90 -13.80
CA ARG A 64 -10.55 12.07 -14.74
C ARG A 64 -12.00 12.50 -14.77
N ASP A 65 -12.59 12.54 -15.96
CA ASP A 65 -14.00 12.80 -16.13
C ASP A 65 -14.81 11.50 -16.24
N ASP A 66 -14.17 10.34 -16.17
CA ASP A 66 -14.82 9.04 -16.29
C ASP A 66 -14.74 8.21 -15.00
N VAL A 67 -14.23 8.75 -13.89
CA VAL A 67 -14.14 8.02 -12.61
C VAL A 67 -14.77 8.81 -11.47
N MET A 68 -15.50 8.12 -10.58
CA MET A 68 -16.18 8.70 -9.43
C MET A 68 -15.72 8.06 -8.12
N GLY A 69 -15.87 8.78 -7.02
CA GLY A 69 -15.53 8.28 -5.70
C GLY A 69 -16.71 7.61 -4.98
N LEU A 70 -16.41 6.59 -4.19
CA LEU A 70 -17.32 5.95 -3.24
C LEU A 70 -16.61 5.72 -1.89
N ASP A 71 -17.39 5.70 -0.81
CA ASP A 71 -16.97 5.17 0.50
C ASP A 71 -18.10 4.28 1.06
N SER A 72 -17.90 2.96 0.96
CA SER A 72 -18.83 1.94 1.42
C SER A 72 -18.50 1.47 2.83
N SER A 73 -19.50 0.97 3.55
CA SER A 73 -19.29 0.38 4.88
C SER A 73 -18.37 -0.85 4.83
N ILE A 74 -17.69 -1.10 5.95
CA ILE A 74 -16.90 -2.32 6.20
C ILE A 74 -17.81 -3.51 6.51
N LEU A 75 -18.85 -3.27 7.31
CA LEU A 75 -19.84 -4.28 7.69
C LEU A 75 -20.90 -4.34 6.60
N LEU A 76 -20.94 -5.45 5.87
CA LEU A 76 -21.90 -5.71 4.80
C LEU A 76 -22.77 -6.92 5.15
N HIS A 77 -23.93 -7.01 4.51
CA HIS A 77 -24.83 -8.15 4.65
C HIS A 77 -24.12 -9.46 4.23
N PRO A 78 -24.22 -10.58 4.98
CA PRO A 78 -23.46 -11.81 4.71
C PRO A 78 -23.60 -12.36 3.29
N LYS A 79 -24.82 -12.28 2.73
CA LYS A 79 -25.11 -12.65 1.33
C LYS A 79 -24.20 -11.98 0.30
N VAL A 80 -23.62 -10.81 0.58
CA VAL A 80 -22.64 -10.16 -0.33
C VAL A 80 -21.39 -11.03 -0.48
N TRP A 81 -20.93 -11.66 0.61
CA TRP A 81 -19.76 -12.53 0.63
C TRP A 81 -20.07 -13.95 0.14
N GLU A 82 -21.33 -14.37 0.23
CA GLU A 82 -21.82 -15.60 -0.40
C GLU A 82 -21.88 -15.44 -1.92
N ALA A 83 -22.48 -14.34 -2.40
CA ALA A 83 -22.63 -14.04 -3.82
C ALA A 83 -21.27 -13.92 -4.52
N SER A 84 -20.32 -13.23 -3.89
CA SER A 84 -18.96 -13.09 -4.42
C SER A 84 -18.09 -14.35 -4.26
N GLY A 85 -18.60 -15.40 -3.60
CA GLY A 85 -17.88 -16.66 -3.39
C GLY A 85 -16.79 -16.60 -2.31
N HIS A 86 -16.65 -15.50 -1.58
CA HIS A 86 -15.65 -15.35 -0.52
C HIS A 86 -15.87 -16.34 0.63
N VAL A 87 -17.12 -16.60 1.00
CA VAL A 87 -17.43 -17.57 2.08
C VAL A 87 -16.94 -18.98 1.73
N SER A 88 -17.06 -19.40 0.47
CA SER A 88 -16.68 -20.73 0.03
C SER A 88 -15.20 -20.85 -0.37
N ASN A 89 -14.63 -19.83 -1.00
CA ASN A 89 -13.36 -19.94 -1.72
C ASN A 89 -12.21 -19.12 -1.13
N PHE A 90 -12.46 -18.21 -0.19
CA PHE A 90 -11.43 -17.32 0.37
C PHE A 90 -10.64 -18.00 1.50
N ASN A 91 -9.91 -19.06 1.15
CA ASN A 91 -9.21 -19.93 2.09
C ASN A 91 -7.74 -20.14 1.72
N ASP A 92 -6.87 -20.25 2.73
CA ASP A 92 -5.48 -20.68 2.56
C ASP A 92 -5.27 -22.14 3.02
N PRO A 93 -4.38 -22.92 2.36
CA PRO A 93 -4.01 -24.26 2.78
C PRO A 93 -3.07 -24.19 3.99
N LEU A 94 -3.51 -24.68 5.16
CA LEU A 94 -2.77 -24.57 6.42
C LEU A 94 -2.36 -25.89 7.04
N MET A 95 -1.20 -25.86 7.70
CA MET A 95 -0.75 -26.89 8.63
C MET A 95 -0.26 -26.28 9.94
N ASP A 96 -0.40 -27.05 11.03
CA ASP A 96 0.06 -26.69 12.36
C ASP A 96 1.23 -27.60 12.77
N CYS A 97 2.26 -27.05 13.41
CA CYS A 97 3.22 -27.86 14.15
C CYS A 97 2.58 -28.35 15.45
N LYS A 98 2.42 -29.68 15.61
CA LYS A 98 1.82 -30.28 16.80
C LYS A 98 2.59 -29.93 18.09
N ASN A 99 3.90 -29.67 17.99
CA ASN A 99 4.75 -29.34 19.13
C ASN A 99 4.64 -27.88 19.57
N CYS A 100 4.99 -26.91 18.71
CA CYS A 100 5.02 -25.49 19.09
C CYS A 100 3.76 -24.70 18.70
N LYS A 101 2.77 -25.33 18.06
CA LYS A 101 1.52 -24.73 17.58
C LYS A 101 1.67 -23.61 16.55
N THR A 102 2.89 -23.39 16.05
CA THR A 102 3.13 -22.46 14.95
C THR A 102 2.40 -22.95 13.69
N ARG A 103 1.67 -22.03 13.07
CA ARG A 103 0.93 -22.24 11.82
C ARG A 103 1.78 -21.87 10.63
N TYR A 104 1.65 -22.65 9.57
CA TYR A 104 2.31 -22.43 8.30
C TYR A 104 1.29 -22.51 7.18
N ARG A 105 1.40 -21.56 6.25
CA ARG A 105 0.83 -21.71 4.91
C ARG A 105 1.58 -22.80 4.17
N VAL A 106 0.87 -23.84 3.78
CA VAL A 106 1.45 -25.08 3.23
C VAL A 106 2.07 -24.83 1.87
N ASP A 107 1.36 -24.09 1.02
CA ASP A 107 1.80 -23.69 -0.31
C ASP A 107 3.13 -22.92 -0.26
N LYS A 108 3.20 -21.85 0.55
CA LYS A 108 4.41 -21.07 0.73
C LYS A 108 5.54 -21.84 1.38
N PHE A 109 5.23 -22.69 2.36
CA PHE A 109 6.24 -23.54 2.97
C PHE A 109 6.88 -24.50 1.94
N LEU A 110 6.09 -25.04 1.02
CA LEU A 110 6.59 -25.92 -0.04
C LEU A 110 7.35 -25.14 -1.11
N ASP A 111 6.85 -23.98 -1.54
CA ASP A 111 7.53 -23.12 -2.51
C ASP A 111 8.90 -22.68 -2.00
N ASP A 112 9.01 -22.28 -0.72
CA ASP A 112 10.28 -21.91 -0.09
C ASP A 112 11.30 -23.08 -0.08
N LYS A 113 10.82 -24.33 -0.16
CA LYS A 113 11.65 -25.55 -0.11
C LYS A 113 11.95 -26.14 -1.48
N LYS A 114 11.03 -26.03 -2.43
CA LYS A 114 11.08 -26.71 -3.73
C LYS A 114 11.20 -25.75 -4.92
N GLY A 115 11.00 -24.45 -4.72
CA GLY A 115 11.00 -23.41 -5.75
C GLY A 115 9.64 -22.74 -5.91
N GLU A 116 9.65 -21.47 -6.34
CA GLU A 116 8.44 -20.68 -6.60
C GLU A 116 7.53 -21.37 -7.62
N GLY A 117 6.22 -21.44 -7.32
CA GLY A 117 5.22 -22.08 -8.17
C GLY A 117 5.09 -23.60 -8.02
N PHE A 118 5.85 -24.25 -7.12
CA PHE A 118 5.74 -25.70 -6.90
C PHE A 118 4.36 -26.12 -6.42
N SER A 119 3.73 -25.30 -5.58
CA SER A 119 2.41 -25.57 -5.01
C SER A 119 1.23 -25.22 -5.93
N THR A 120 1.46 -24.52 -7.04
CA THR A 120 0.41 -24.09 -7.97
C THR A 120 -0.35 -25.30 -8.54
N GLY A 121 -1.68 -25.26 -8.43
CA GLY A 121 -2.57 -26.32 -8.93
C GLY A 121 -2.64 -27.60 -8.08
N LYS A 122 -1.93 -27.69 -6.96
CA LYS A 122 -1.94 -28.90 -6.09
C LYS A 122 -3.12 -28.92 -5.13
N SER A 123 -3.67 -30.11 -4.89
CA SER A 123 -4.64 -30.38 -3.83
C SER A 123 -4.02 -30.39 -2.43
N LEU A 124 -4.87 -30.30 -1.40
CA LEU A 124 -4.43 -30.39 0.00
C LEU A 124 -3.80 -31.74 0.32
N GLU A 125 -4.33 -32.81 -0.28
CA GLU A 125 -3.85 -34.18 -0.14
C GLU A 125 -2.45 -34.32 -0.73
N GLU A 126 -2.23 -33.82 -1.95
CA GLU A 126 -0.91 -33.84 -2.60
C GLU A 126 0.11 -33.04 -1.80
N MET A 127 -0.25 -31.83 -1.35
CA MET A 127 0.65 -31.02 -0.53
C MET A 127 0.97 -31.69 0.82
N THR A 128 -0.02 -32.33 1.45
CA THR A 128 0.18 -33.10 2.68
C THR A 128 1.14 -34.25 2.45
N GLN A 129 1.00 -34.98 1.34
CA GLN A 129 1.85 -36.11 1.02
C GLN A 129 3.31 -35.68 0.85
N VAL A 130 3.57 -34.58 0.15
CA VAL A 130 4.93 -34.03 0.00
C VAL A 130 5.55 -33.69 1.36
N ILE A 131 4.79 -33.09 2.28
CA ILE A 131 5.28 -32.77 3.63
C ILE A 131 5.67 -34.04 4.40
N LEU A 132 4.87 -35.10 4.28
CA LEU A 132 5.10 -36.37 4.96
C LEU A 132 6.33 -37.10 4.39
N ASP A 133 6.46 -37.15 3.06
CA ASP A 133 7.53 -37.86 2.36
C ASP A 133 8.90 -37.24 2.61
N GLU A 134 8.98 -35.91 2.61
CA GLU A 134 10.23 -35.16 2.79
C GLU A 134 10.64 -35.01 4.27
N ASN A 135 9.76 -35.38 5.21
CA ASN A 135 9.97 -35.30 6.66
C ASN A 135 10.56 -33.95 7.11
N TYR A 136 9.97 -32.85 6.66
CA TYR A 136 10.48 -31.52 6.97
C TYR A 136 10.50 -31.23 8.48
N LYS A 137 11.57 -30.59 8.94
CA LYS A 137 11.69 -30.05 10.30
C LYS A 137 10.89 -28.76 10.42
N CYS A 138 10.21 -28.58 11.56
CA CYS A 138 9.58 -27.31 11.90
C CYS A 138 10.62 -26.19 11.96
N PRO A 139 10.52 -25.12 11.15
CA PRO A 139 11.48 -24.01 11.18
C PRO A 139 11.54 -23.26 12.51
N ASN A 140 10.48 -23.33 13.32
CA ASN A 140 10.41 -22.64 14.60
C ASN A 140 11.03 -23.45 15.76
N CYS A 141 10.74 -24.76 15.86
CA CYS A 141 11.14 -25.58 17.01
C CYS A 141 12.04 -26.78 16.66
N GLY A 142 12.38 -26.98 15.38
CA GLY A 142 13.25 -28.05 14.92
C GLY A 142 12.65 -29.46 14.94
N SER A 143 11.42 -29.64 15.44
CA SER A 143 10.79 -30.96 15.56
C SER A 143 10.48 -31.58 14.19
N GLU A 144 10.77 -32.87 14.06
CA GLU A 144 10.44 -33.71 12.89
C GLU A 144 9.05 -34.33 13.02
N LYS A 145 8.43 -34.75 11.90
CA LYS A 145 7.12 -35.44 11.85
C LYS A 145 6.01 -34.77 12.68
N THR A 146 6.08 -33.45 12.80
CA THR A 146 5.23 -32.69 13.73
C THR A 146 4.05 -32.03 13.04
N PHE A 147 4.04 -31.93 11.72
CA PHE A 147 2.99 -31.21 11.00
C PHE A 147 1.67 -32.00 10.98
N THR A 148 0.55 -31.28 11.09
CA THR A 148 -0.78 -31.81 10.79
C THR A 148 -1.00 -31.93 9.28
N PRO A 149 -2.00 -32.69 8.81
CA PRO A 149 -2.47 -32.60 7.43
C PRO A 149 -2.84 -31.16 7.07
N ALA A 150 -2.70 -30.83 5.78
CA ALA A 150 -3.16 -29.56 5.23
C ALA A 150 -4.69 -29.47 5.31
N ARG A 151 -5.22 -28.29 5.65
CA ARG A 151 -6.66 -28.02 5.74
C ARG A 151 -6.96 -26.61 5.22
N GLN A 152 -8.19 -26.40 4.75
CA GLN A 152 -8.67 -25.05 4.41
C GLN A 152 -8.79 -24.18 5.66
N PHE A 153 -8.48 -22.89 5.50
CA PHE A 153 -8.69 -21.89 6.54
C PHE A 153 -9.23 -20.60 5.94
N ASN A 154 -10.44 -20.23 6.33
CA ASN A 154 -11.07 -19.01 5.86
C ASN A 154 -10.33 -17.78 6.39
N LEU A 155 -9.97 -16.89 5.47
CA LEU A 155 -9.21 -15.69 5.75
C LEU A 155 -10.08 -14.50 6.15
N MET A 156 -11.41 -14.59 6.10
CA MET A 156 -12.27 -13.50 6.55
C MET A 156 -12.37 -13.45 8.08
N PHE A 157 -12.34 -12.25 8.63
CA PHE A 157 -12.68 -12.04 10.04
C PHE A 157 -14.20 -12.09 10.22
N LYS A 158 -14.63 -12.98 11.11
CA LYS A 158 -16.03 -13.09 11.53
C LYS A 158 -16.30 -12.21 12.74
N THR A 159 -17.48 -11.61 12.78
CA THR A 159 -18.04 -10.91 13.93
C THR A 159 -19.55 -11.08 13.97
N SER A 160 -20.21 -10.50 14.96
CA SER A 160 -21.64 -10.67 15.22
C SER A 160 -22.35 -9.33 15.23
N HIS A 161 -23.50 -9.24 14.55
CA HIS A 161 -24.37 -8.06 14.53
C HIS A 161 -25.71 -8.38 15.20
N GLY A 162 -25.97 -7.76 16.34
CA GLY A 162 -27.21 -7.94 17.10
C GLY A 162 -27.07 -7.39 18.51
N ALA A 163 -28.20 -7.07 19.15
CA ALA A 163 -28.22 -6.53 20.52
C ALA A 163 -28.03 -7.61 21.60
N SER A 164 -28.24 -8.89 21.25
CA SER A 164 -28.09 -10.05 22.12
C SER A 164 -27.20 -11.09 21.41
N GLU A 165 -26.48 -11.93 22.17
CA GLU A 165 -25.74 -13.06 21.59
C GLU A 165 -26.65 -14.10 20.92
N GLN A 166 -27.92 -14.16 21.31
CA GLN A 166 -28.89 -15.17 20.84
C GLN A 166 -29.49 -14.79 19.47
N ASP A 167 -29.64 -13.50 19.19
CA ASP A 167 -30.19 -12.99 17.92
C ASP A 167 -29.12 -12.41 16.99
N ALA A 168 -27.85 -12.57 17.36
CA ALA A 168 -26.71 -12.07 16.61
C ALA A 168 -26.59 -12.77 15.24
N THR A 169 -26.61 -11.96 14.18
CA THR A 169 -26.30 -12.42 12.83
C THR A 169 -24.79 -12.43 12.65
N GLU A 170 -24.22 -13.55 12.19
CA GLU A 170 -22.82 -13.61 11.80
C GLU A 170 -22.58 -12.71 10.59
N ILE A 171 -21.64 -11.79 10.69
CA ILE A 171 -21.19 -10.90 9.63
C ILE A 171 -19.67 -10.92 9.53
N TYR A 172 -19.13 -10.27 8.49
CA TYR A 172 -17.70 -10.29 8.20
C TYR A 172 -17.14 -8.88 8.14
N LEU A 173 -15.87 -8.73 8.53
CA LEU A 173 -15.07 -7.58 8.12
C LEU A 173 -14.63 -7.82 6.67
N ARG A 174 -14.84 -6.84 5.79
CA ARG A 174 -14.55 -6.99 4.36
C ARG A 174 -13.07 -7.36 4.09
N PRO A 175 -12.78 -8.39 3.28
CA PRO A 175 -11.41 -8.75 2.88
C PRO A 175 -10.87 -7.95 1.68
N GLU A 176 -11.77 -7.22 1.01
CA GLU A 176 -11.53 -6.31 -0.12
C GLU A 176 -12.58 -5.18 -0.11
N THR A 177 -12.35 -4.12 -0.89
CA THR A 177 -13.26 -2.97 -0.96
C THR A 177 -14.17 -3.02 -2.20
N ALA A 178 -13.79 -3.74 -3.25
CA ALA A 178 -14.50 -3.93 -4.53
C ALA A 178 -16.00 -4.27 -4.37
N GLN A 179 -16.35 -5.17 -3.44
CA GLN A 179 -17.76 -5.55 -3.22
C GLN A 179 -18.68 -4.38 -2.86
N GLY A 180 -18.15 -3.37 -2.16
CA GLY A 180 -18.88 -2.15 -1.86
C GLY A 180 -19.22 -1.32 -3.10
N ILE A 181 -18.36 -1.37 -4.12
CA ILE A 181 -18.55 -0.73 -5.41
C ILE A 181 -19.63 -1.47 -6.22
N PHE A 182 -19.52 -2.80 -6.33
CA PHE A 182 -20.48 -3.59 -7.11
C PHE A 182 -21.92 -3.46 -6.62
N ILE A 183 -22.16 -3.53 -5.30
CA ILE A 183 -23.51 -3.37 -4.73
C ILE A 183 -24.07 -1.94 -4.90
N ASN A 184 -23.21 -0.95 -5.16
CA ASN A 184 -23.60 0.43 -5.43
C ASN A 184 -23.54 0.81 -6.92
N PHE A 185 -23.23 -0.13 -7.82
CA PHE A 185 -23.12 0.15 -9.26
C PHE A 185 -24.37 0.85 -9.79
N LYS A 186 -25.56 0.33 -9.48
CA LYS A 186 -26.84 0.90 -9.91
C LYS A 186 -27.06 2.31 -9.37
N ASN A 187 -26.78 2.54 -8.09
CA ASN A 187 -26.92 3.85 -7.45
C ASN A 187 -26.00 4.89 -8.10
N VAL A 188 -24.72 4.55 -8.27
CA VAL A 188 -23.73 5.45 -8.87
C VAL A 188 -24.04 5.68 -10.35
N SER A 189 -24.30 4.62 -11.12
CA SER A 189 -24.66 4.71 -12.54
C SER A 189 -25.87 5.62 -12.79
N GLN A 190 -26.88 5.59 -11.91
CA GLN A 190 -28.08 6.42 -12.05
C GLN A 190 -27.83 7.91 -11.78
N ILE A 191 -26.97 8.26 -10.82
CA ILE A 191 -26.66 9.66 -10.49
C ILE A 191 -25.52 10.21 -11.37
N SER A 192 -24.63 9.33 -11.80
CA SER A 192 -23.56 9.64 -12.72
C SER A 192 -24.19 9.83 -14.08
N ARG A 193 -24.19 11.05 -14.61
CA ARG A 193 -24.55 11.28 -16.01
C ARG A 193 -23.48 10.73 -16.98
N ARG A 194 -22.65 9.78 -16.51
CA ARG A 194 -21.54 9.16 -17.21
C ARG A 194 -22.06 7.96 -17.97
N LYS A 195 -21.56 7.79 -19.19
CA LYS A 195 -21.81 6.61 -20.02
C LYS A 195 -20.67 5.63 -19.81
N ILE A 196 -20.92 4.36 -20.04
CA ILE A 196 -19.83 3.38 -20.15
C ILE A 196 -18.92 3.77 -21.33
N PRO A 197 -17.59 3.72 -21.16
CA PRO A 197 -16.89 3.24 -19.97
C PRO A 197 -16.75 4.29 -18.86
N PHE A 198 -16.83 3.85 -17.60
CA PHE A 198 -16.57 4.68 -16.43
C PHE A 198 -16.10 3.83 -15.24
N GLY A 199 -15.41 4.46 -14.29
CA GLY A 199 -14.94 3.83 -13.06
C GLY A 199 -15.61 4.32 -11.79
N ILE A 200 -15.58 3.48 -10.77
CA ILE A 200 -15.89 3.85 -9.39
C ILE A 200 -14.67 3.46 -8.55
N ALA A 201 -14.11 4.42 -7.83
CA ALA A 201 -12.91 4.30 -7.04
C ALA A 201 -13.23 4.41 -5.55
N GLN A 202 -12.50 3.64 -4.73
CA GLN A 202 -12.64 3.62 -3.30
C GLN A 202 -11.28 3.47 -2.62
N ILE A 203 -11.12 4.17 -1.49
CA ILE A 203 -10.01 3.96 -0.57
C ILE A 203 -10.61 3.53 0.76
N GLY A 204 -10.12 2.43 1.34
CA GLY A 204 -10.54 2.09 2.69
C GLY A 204 -9.89 0.83 3.25
N LYS A 205 -10.24 0.52 4.49
CA LYS A 205 -9.70 -0.63 5.21
C LYS A 205 -10.26 -1.95 4.70
N SER A 206 -9.42 -2.97 4.73
CA SER A 206 -9.73 -4.38 4.47
C SER A 206 -9.01 -5.25 5.47
N PHE A 207 -9.56 -6.45 5.70
CA PHE A 207 -9.13 -7.34 6.77
C PHE A 207 -8.95 -8.75 6.25
N ARG A 208 -7.75 -9.30 6.42
CA ARG A 208 -7.45 -10.70 6.06
C ARG A 208 -6.80 -11.36 7.26
N ASN A 209 -7.30 -12.51 7.69
CA ASN A 209 -6.83 -13.27 8.83
C ASN A 209 -5.55 -14.04 8.49
N GLU A 210 -4.56 -13.28 8.02
CA GLU A 210 -3.28 -13.75 7.56
C GLU A 210 -2.49 -14.43 8.67
N ILE A 211 -1.68 -15.40 8.25
CA ILE A 211 -0.72 -16.08 9.13
C ILE A 211 0.48 -15.19 9.38
N MET A 212 1.13 -15.41 10.53
CA MET A 212 2.42 -14.83 10.92
C MET A 212 3.32 -14.62 9.69
N ALA A 213 3.58 -13.36 9.34
CA ALA A 213 4.44 -13.02 8.22
C ALA A 213 5.70 -12.34 8.74
N ARG A 214 6.86 -12.68 8.18
CA ARG A 214 8.16 -12.13 8.59
C ARG A 214 8.56 -10.86 7.82
N GLN A 215 7.77 -10.45 6.84
CA GLN A 215 8.08 -9.39 5.88
C GLN A 215 7.58 -8.00 6.34
N PHE A 216 7.64 -7.72 7.64
CA PHE A 216 7.18 -6.45 8.22
C PHE A 216 5.72 -6.13 7.84
N ILE A 217 5.42 -4.93 7.33
CA ILE A 217 4.06 -4.50 6.95
C ILE A 217 3.57 -5.05 5.60
N PHE A 218 4.37 -5.87 4.90
CA PHE A 218 4.00 -6.42 3.59
C PHE A 218 2.76 -7.33 3.66
N ARG A 219 2.59 -8.03 4.79
CA ARG A 219 1.44 -8.88 5.09
C ARG A 219 0.91 -8.53 6.48
N THR A 220 -0.25 -7.89 6.51
CA THR A 220 -0.91 -7.41 7.72
C THR A 220 -2.33 -7.92 7.77
N ARG A 221 -2.90 -7.96 8.97
CA ARG A 221 -4.29 -8.39 9.15
C ARG A 221 -5.31 -7.31 8.89
N GLU A 222 -4.87 -6.07 9.00
CA GLU A 222 -5.61 -4.86 8.72
C GLU A 222 -4.72 -3.98 7.83
N PHE A 223 -5.24 -3.60 6.67
CA PHE A 223 -4.56 -2.74 5.72
C PHE A 223 -5.56 -1.88 4.97
N GLU A 224 -5.07 -0.89 4.25
CA GLU A 224 -5.90 -0.09 3.37
C GLU A 224 -5.62 -0.44 1.91
N GLN A 225 -6.68 -0.46 1.12
CA GLN A 225 -6.60 -0.64 -0.33
C GLN A 225 -7.12 0.61 -1.03
N MET A 226 -6.60 0.84 -2.22
CA MET A 226 -7.08 1.83 -3.18
C MET A 226 -7.46 1.04 -4.43
N GLU A 227 -8.76 0.82 -4.60
CA GLU A 227 -9.32 -0.02 -5.66
C GLU A 227 -10.22 0.82 -6.56
N MET A 228 -10.31 0.42 -7.82
CA MET A 228 -11.23 1.02 -8.77
C MET A 228 -11.83 -0.07 -9.64
N GLU A 229 -13.15 -0.08 -9.76
CA GLU A 229 -13.86 -0.92 -10.72
C GLU A 229 -14.18 -0.09 -11.95
N TYR A 230 -13.53 -0.39 -13.08
CA TYR A 230 -13.73 0.29 -14.34
C TYR A 230 -14.65 -0.53 -15.25
N PHE A 231 -15.89 -0.07 -15.37
CA PHE A 231 -16.96 -0.72 -16.12
C PHE A 231 -16.83 -0.38 -17.60
N CYS A 232 -16.73 -1.39 -18.45
CA CYS A 232 -16.57 -1.28 -19.90
C CYS A 232 -17.56 -2.16 -20.68
N GLU A 233 -17.70 -1.91 -21.98
CA GLU A 233 -18.54 -2.75 -22.85
C GLU A 233 -17.87 -4.11 -23.08
N PRO A 234 -18.59 -5.24 -22.99
CA PRO A 234 -18.06 -6.56 -23.34
C PRO A 234 -17.41 -6.56 -24.74
N GLY A 235 -16.20 -7.09 -24.84
CA GLY A 235 -15.39 -7.06 -26.07
C GLY A 235 -14.37 -5.92 -26.13
N THR A 236 -14.44 -4.93 -25.23
CA THR A 236 -13.45 -3.84 -25.11
C THR A 236 -12.47 -4.03 -23.95
N GLN A 237 -12.64 -5.08 -23.14
CA GLN A 237 -11.91 -5.26 -21.88
C GLN A 237 -10.39 -5.38 -22.09
N VAL A 238 -9.93 -5.97 -23.19
CA VAL A 238 -8.48 -6.10 -23.47
C VAL A 238 -7.81 -4.74 -23.68
N GLU A 239 -8.49 -3.81 -24.36
CA GLU A 239 -7.99 -2.45 -24.56
C GLU A 239 -7.89 -1.71 -23.22
N TRP A 240 -8.96 -1.77 -22.42
CA TRP A 240 -9.00 -1.12 -21.11
C TRP A 240 -8.02 -1.74 -20.11
N PHE A 241 -7.84 -3.05 -20.14
CA PHE A 241 -6.85 -3.75 -19.35
C PHE A 241 -5.43 -3.22 -19.64
N THR A 242 -5.04 -3.18 -20.93
CA THR A 242 -3.73 -2.68 -21.33
C THR A 242 -3.55 -1.19 -20.98
N HIS A 243 -4.59 -0.38 -21.15
CA HIS A 243 -4.61 1.01 -20.71
C HIS A 243 -4.31 1.13 -19.21
N TRP A 244 -5.03 0.39 -18.37
CA TRP A 244 -4.92 0.50 -16.92
C TRP A 244 -3.60 -0.05 -16.37
N VAL A 245 -3.06 -1.13 -16.92
CA VAL A 245 -1.69 -1.60 -16.57
C VAL A 245 -0.66 -0.51 -16.84
N THR A 246 -0.74 0.12 -18.02
CA THR A 246 0.18 1.20 -18.42
C THR A 246 0.01 2.42 -17.53
N PHE A 247 -1.23 2.83 -17.27
CA PHE A 247 -1.56 3.99 -16.44
C PHE A 247 -1.05 3.81 -15.00
N CYS A 248 -1.26 2.64 -14.40
CA CYS A 248 -0.82 2.36 -13.04
C CYS A 248 0.72 2.35 -12.94
N MET A 249 1.41 1.73 -13.92
CA MET A 249 2.88 1.74 -13.99
C MET A 249 3.43 3.16 -14.13
N ASP A 250 2.84 3.96 -15.02
CA ASP A 250 3.22 5.35 -15.23
C ASP A 250 2.97 6.21 -13.98
N TRP A 251 1.88 5.98 -13.26
CA TRP A 251 1.60 6.70 -12.02
C TRP A 251 2.65 6.42 -10.93
N LEU A 252 3.04 5.14 -10.75
CA LEU A 252 4.11 4.77 -9.80
C LEU A 252 5.43 5.47 -10.13
N ILE A 253 5.81 5.52 -11.41
CA ILE A 253 7.09 6.09 -11.83
C ILE A 253 7.05 7.62 -11.80
N LYS A 254 6.06 8.23 -12.46
CA LYS A 254 6.03 9.67 -12.74
C LYS A 254 5.44 10.50 -11.60
N THR A 255 4.58 9.89 -10.77
CA THR A 255 3.88 10.62 -9.68
C THR A 255 4.40 10.24 -8.31
N VAL A 256 4.55 8.93 -8.03
CA VAL A 256 5.09 8.48 -6.74
C VAL A 256 6.62 8.59 -6.71
N GLY A 257 7.28 8.47 -7.88
CA GLY A 257 8.73 8.60 -8.00
C GLY A 257 9.48 7.28 -7.77
N ILE A 258 8.81 6.12 -7.93
CA ILE A 258 9.49 4.82 -7.83
C ILE A 258 10.35 4.60 -9.06
N ARG A 259 11.59 4.16 -8.86
CA ARG A 259 12.53 3.86 -9.93
C ARG A 259 12.02 2.73 -10.84
N ARG A 260 12.18 2.90 -12.15
CA ARG A 260 11.66 1.97 -13.18
C ARG A 260 12.26 0.56 -13.03
N GLU A 261 13.52 0.48 -12.67
CA GLU A 261 14.28 -0.75 -12.47
C GLU A 261 13.82 -1.57 -11.26
N SER A 262 13.14 -0.93 -10.31
CA SER A 262 12.55 -1.58 -9.13
C SER A 262 11.17 -2.17 -9.43
N LEU A 263 10.62 -1.97 -10.64
CA LEU A 263 9.27 -2.38 -11.02
C LEU A 263 9.28 -3.35 -12.22
N ARG A 264 8.36 -4.30 -12.23
CA ARG A 264 8.07 -5.13 -13.41
C ARG A 264 6.58 -5.45 -13.50
N VAL A 265 6.13 -5.82 -14.70
CA VAL A 265 4.80 -6.40 -14.90
C VAL A 265 4.99 -7.91 -15.02
N ARG A 266 4.23 -8.67 -14.22
CA ARG A 266 4.15 -10.13 -14.29
C ARG A 266 2.74 -10.51 -14.71
N GLU A 267 2.59 -11.07 -15.90
CA GLU A 267 1.30 -11.64 -16.32
C GLU A 267 1.07 -12.96 -15.57
N HIS A 268 -0.17 -13.22 -15.16
CA HIS A 268 -0.55 -14.50 -14.55
C HIS A 268 -0.66 -15.59 -15.62
N GLU A 269 -0.18 -16.78 -15.30
CA GLU A 269 -0.41 -17.97 -16.14
C GLU A 269 -1.87 -18.44 -16.01
N ALA A 270 -2.34 -19.26 -16.95
CA ALA A 270 -3.74 -19.69 -17.01
C ALA A 270 -4.20 -20.40 -15.72
N GLU A 271 -3.31 -21.15 -15.06
CA GLU A 271 -3.58 -21.86 -13.81
C GLU A 271 -3.59 -20.94 -12.57
N GLU A 272 -3.05 -19.73 -12.67
CA GLU A 272 -3.02 -18.73 -11.60
C GLU A 272 -4.23 -17.78 -11.65
N LEU A 273 -4.93 -17.72 -12.79
CA LEU A 273 -6.10 -16.88 -12.96
C LEU A 273 -7.20 -17.29 -11.97
N SER A 274 -7.77 -16.29 -11.30
CA SER A 274 -9.01 -16.48 -10.56
C SER A 274 -10.11 -16.91 -11.52
N HIS A 275 -11.03 -17.77 -11.06
CA HIS A 275 -12.11 -18.35 -11.86
C HIS A 275 -13.01 -17.33 -12.60
N TYR A 276 -12.97 -16.06 -12.20
CA TYR A 276 -13.71 -14.95 -12.80
C TYR A 276 -12.87 -14.02 -13.68
N SER A 277 -11.56 -14.22 -13.77
CA SER A 277 -10.65 -13.35 -14.52
C SER A 277 -10.27 -13.96 -15.87
N ASP A 278 -10.45 -13.22 -16.96
CA ASP A 278 -9.94 -13.60 -18.29
C ASP A 278 -8.52 -13.10 -18.56
N LYS A 279 -8.03 -12.14 -17.75
CA LYS A 279 -6.64 -11.68 -17.76
C LYS A 279 -6.27 -10.98 -16.45
N THR A 280 -5.11 -11.30 -15.88
CA THR A 280 -4.56 -10.61 -14.71
C THR A 280 -3.07 -10.30 -14.91
N SER A 281 -2.63 -9.14 -14.43
CA SER A 281 -1.21 -8.79 -14.36
C SER A 281 -0.91 -8.08 -13.05
N ASP A 282 0.17 -8.50 -12.40
CA ASP A 282 0.69 -7.84 -11.22
C ASP A 282 1.77 -6.85 -11.65
N ILE A 283 1.67 -5.61 -11.19
CA ILE A 283 2.83 -4.73 -11.08
C ILE A 283 3.53 -5.13 -9.79
N GLU A 284 4.74 -5.68 -9.93
CA GLU A 284 5.57 -6.12 -8.82
C GLU A 284 6.67 -5.12 -8.53
N PHE A 285 7.02 -5.00 -7.25
CA PHE A 285 8.16 -4.24 -6.77
C PHE A 285 9.25 -5.18 -6.27
N LYS A 286 10.52 -4.83 -6.51
CA LYS A 286 11.68 -5.55 -6.00
C LYS A 286 11.97 -5.12 -4.56
N TYR A 287 11.25 -5.71 -3.61
CA TYR A 287 11.51 -5.49 -2.18
C TYR A 287 12.90 -5.99 -1.79
N PRO A 288 13.43 -5.57 -0.62
CA PRO A 288 14.68 -6.10 -0.10
C PRO A 288 14.69 -7.62 0.07
N PHE A 289 13.53 -8.28 0.10
CA PHE A 289 13.38 -9.73 0.21
C PHE A 289 12.98 -10.43 -1.11
N GLY A 290 13.05 -9.72 -2.25
CA GLY A 290 12.71 -10.24 -3.57
C GLY A 290 11.50 -9.54 -4.21
N TRP A 291 11.08 -10.07 -5.37
CA TRP A 291 9.91 -9.57 -6.08
C TRP A 291 8.62 -9.88 -5.31
N GLY A 292 7.71 -8.92 -5.27
CA GLY A 292 6.40 -9.11 -4.69
C GLY A 292 5.36 -8.19 -5.32
N GLU A 293 4.12 -8.69 -5.36
CA GLU A 293 2.96 -7.96 -5.85
C GLU A 293 2.75 -6.65 -5.08
N LEU A 294 2.73 -5.55 -5.82
CA LEU A 294 2.40 -4.21 -5.31
C LEU A 294 0.98 -3.79 -5.73
N TRP A 295 0.62 -4.04 -6.99
CA TRP A 295 -0.66 -3.63 -7.59
C TRP A 295 -1.16 -4.70 -8.55
N GLY A 296 -2.30 -5.31 -8.27
CA GLY A 296 -2.97 -6.22 -9.20
C GLY A 296 -3.86 -5.45 -10.18
N VAL A 297 -3.80 -5.79 -11.46
CA VAL A 297 -4.78 -5.34 -12.46
C VAL A 297 -5.45 -6.57 -13.04
N ALA A 298 -6.77 -6.70 -12.86
CA ALA A 298 -7.55 -7.85 -13.30
C ALA A 298 -8.67 -7.44 -14.28
N SER A 299 -8.97 -8.32 -15.23
CA SER A 299 -10.13 -8.23 -16.12
C SER A 299 -11.13 -9.31 -15.69
N ARG A 300 -12.16 -8.90 -14.95
CA ARG A 300 -13.07 -9.79 -14.20
C ARG A 300 -14.34 -10.16 -14.96
N THR A 301 -14.41 -9.84 -16.25
CA THR A 301 -15.60 -10.02 -17.09
C THR A 301 -16.85 -9.43 -16.43
N ASP A 302 -18.03 -10.05 -16.54
CA ASP A 302 -19.27 -9.64 -15.89
C ASP A 302 -19.58 -10.40 -14.58
N PHE A 303 -18.61 -11.17 -14.07
CA PHE A 303 -18.82 -12.07 -12.94
C PHE A 303 -19.43 -11.37 -11.72
N ASP A 304 -18.83 -10.28 -11.25
CA ASP A 304 -19.24 -9.63 -10.01
C ASP A 304 -20.68 -9.10 -10.08
N LEU A 305 -21.03 -8.41 -11.18
CA LEU A 305 -22.39 -7.88 -11.38
C LEU A 305 -23.40 -9.01 -11.63
N SER A 306 -23.03 -10.07 -12.35
CA SER A 306 -23.92 -11.21 -12.59
C SER A 306 -24.24 -11.99 -11.31
N GLN A 307 -23.25 -12.17 -10.41
CA GLN A 307 -23.48 -12.80 -9.11
C GLN A 307 -24.41 -11.95 -8.24
N HIS A 308 -24.15 -10.64 -8.13
CA HIS A 308 -25.01 -9.77 -7.33
C HIS A 308 -26.42 -9.65 -7.91
N GLU A 309 -26.59 -9.57 -9.23
CA GLU A 309 -27.91 -9.61 -9.88
C GLU A 309 -28.66 -10.91 -9.53
N LYS A 310 -27.98 -12.06 -9.59
CA LYS A 310 -28.58 -13.36 -9.27
C LYS A 310 -28.99 -13.49 -7.80
N PHE A 311 -28.15 -13.06 -6.86
CA PHE A 311 -28.39 -13.24 -5.42
C PHE A 311 -29.34 -12.17 -4.83
N SER A 312 -29.35 -10.97 -5.40
CA SER A 312 -30.22 -9.88 -4.94
C SER A 312 -31.58 -9.85 -5.65
N GLY A 313 -31.65 -10.30 -6.91
CA GLY A 313 -32.81 -10.15 -7.77
C GLY A 313 -32.94 -8.77 -8.43
N GLU A 314 -32.01 -7.84 -8.16
CA GLU A 314 -31.98 -6.52 -8.78
C GLU A 314 -31.35 -6.56 -10.17
N ASP A 315 -31.99 -5.92 -11.15
CA ASP A 315 -31.42 -5.76 -12.50
C ASP A 315 -30.26 -4.77 -12.47
N LEU A 316 -29.05 -5.28 -12.72
CA LEU A 316 -27.80 -4.52 -12.71
C LEU A 316 -27.28 -4.24 -14.13
N LYS A 317 -28.06 -4.54 -15.17
CA LYS A 317 -27.67 -4.26 -16.55
C LYS A 317 -27.66 -2.77 -16.83
N TYR A 318 -26.61 -2.32 -17.51
CA TYR A 318 -26.53 -0.98 -18.07
C TYR A 318 -27.44 -0.87 -19.30
N ILE A 319 -28.13 0.26 -19.44
CA ILE A 319 -29.01 0.56 -20.58
C ILE A 319 -28.36 1.67 -21.40
N ASP A 320 -27.82 1.30 -22.55
CA ASP A 320 -27.36 2.25 -23.55
C ASP A 320 -28.53 2.65 -24.45
N GLN A 321 -29.09 3.84 -24.18
CA GLN A 321 -30.21 4.37 -24.95
C GLN A 321 -29.82 4.75 -26.39
N GLU A 322 -28.56 5.12 -26.62
CA GLU A 322 -28.07 5.60 -27.91
C GLU A 322 -27.90 4.43 -28.88
N ASN A 323 -27.24 3.37 -28.41
CA ASN A 323 -27.01 2.15 -29.20
C ASN A 323 -28.12 1.10 -29.04
N LYS A 324 -29.14 1.37 -28.21
CA LYS A 324 -30.26 0.46 -27.88
C LYS A 324 -29.77 -0.91 -27.37
N LYS A 325 -28.74 -0.90 -26.53
CA LYS A 325 -28.16 -2.12 -25.93
C LYS A 325 -28.49 -2.19 -24.44
N LYS A 326 -28.63 -3.41 -23.95
CA LYS A 326 -28.73 -3.72 -22.51
C LYS A 326 -27.81 -4.88 -22.19
N PHE A 327 -26.85 -4.67 -21.31
CA PHE A 327 -25.81 -5.66 -21.01
C PHE A 327 -25.27 -5.49 -19.59
N LEU A 328 -24.67 -6.56 -19.05
CA LEU A 328 -23.83 -6.45 -17.85
C LEU A 328 -22.44 -5.96 -18.29
N PRO A 329 -21.95 -4.83 -17.74
CA PRO A 329 -20.61 -4.35 -18.05
C PRO A 329 -19.55 -5.34 -17.63
N TYR A 330 -18.45 -5.36 -18.39
CA TYR A 330 -17.22 -6.01 -17.95
C TYR A 330 -16.43 -5.09 -17.03
N VAL A 331 -15.65 -5.65 -16.12
CA VAL A 331 -14.91 -4.88 -15.11
C VAL A 331 -13.41 -5.06 -15.27
N ILE A 332 -12.68 -3.93 -15.34
CA ILE A 332 -11.24 -3.88 -15.12
C ILE A 332 -10.98 -3.32 -13.73
N GLU A 333 -10.26 -4.08 -12.91
CA GLU A 333 -9.99 -3.78 -11.51
C GLU A 333 -8.49 -3.53 -11.30
N PRO A 334 -8.05 -2.27 -11.13
CA PRO A 334 -6.76 -1.97 -10.50
C PRO A 334 -6.91 -1.94 -8.98
N ALA A 335 -6.29 -2.89 -8.29
CA ALA A 335 -6.31 -3.03 -6.83
C ALA A 335 -4.93 -2.84 -6.20
N LEU A 336 -4.74 -1.73 -5.48
CA LEU A 336 -3.45 -1.35 -4.87
C LEU A 336 -3.50 -1.45 -3.35
N GLY A 337 -2.57 -2.20 -2.76
CA GLY A 337 -2.37 -2.20 -1.31
C GLY A 337 -1.57 -0.99 -0.85
N LEU A 338 -2.19 -0.04 -0.13
CA LEU A 338 -1.52 1.18 0.32
C LEU A 338 -0.35 0.89 1.24
N ASN A 339 -0.48 -0.08 2.16
CA ASN A 339 0.57 -0.47 3.09
C ASN A 339 1.79 -1.07 2.36
N ARG A 340 1.55 -1.81 1.25
CA ARG A 340 2.63 -2.32 0.40
C ARG A 340 3.30 -1.20 -0.38
N LEU A 341 2.52 -0.26 -0.92
CA LEU A 341 3.06 0.93 -1.58
C LEU A 341 3.93 1.75 -0.62
N PHE A 342 3.49 1.95 0.61
CA PHE A 342 4.27 2.61 1.64
C PHE A 342 5.63 1.93 1.85
N LEU A 343 5.65 0.59 1.96
CA LEU A 343 6.90 -0.16 2.09
C LEU A 343 7.78 -0.04 0.85
N ALA A 344 7.19 -0.12 -0.34
CA ALA A 344 7.91 0.02 -1.60
C ALA A 344 8.56 1.41 -1.71
N VAL A 345 7.83 2.47 -1.36
CA VAL A 345 8.33 3.85 -1.34
C VAL A 345 9.51 4.00 -0.36
N LEU A 346 9.40 3.47 0.87
CA LEU A 346 10.51 3.54 1.82
C LEU A 346 11.71 2.73 1.36
N ALA A 347 11.49 1.52 0.83
CA ALA A 347 12.56 0.65 0.36
C ALA A 347 13.26 1.21 -0.87
N ASP A 348 12.52 1.82 -1.80
CA ASP A 348 13.10 2.45 -2.98
C ASP A 348 13.88 3.71 -2.60
N ALA A 349 13.37 4.52 -1.66
CA ALA A 349 14.02 5.77 -1.27
C ALA A 349 15.25 5.59 -0.36
N TYR A 350 15.40 4.45 0.32
CA TYR A 350 16.43 4.25 1.34
C TYR A 350 17.85 4.12 0.77
N GLU A 351 18.77 4.95 1.28
CA GLU A 351 20.20 4.86 0.99
C GLU A 351 21.06 5.15 2.24
N GLU A 352 22.17 4.40 2.39
CA GLU A 352 23.29 4.75 3.26
C GLU A 352 24.42 5.32 2.39
N GLU A 353 24.46 6.63 2.26
CA GLU A 353 25.38 7.36 1.39
C GLU A 353 26.68 7.67 2.13
N THR A 354 27.82 7.31 1.52
CA THR A 354 29.15 7.72 1.99
C THR A 354 29.54 9.04 1.35
N LEU A 355 29.80 10.05 2.18
CA LEU A 355 30.15 11.40 1.76
C LEU A 355 31.65 11.52 1.45
N GLU A 356 32.04 12.62 0.81
CA GLU A 356 33.43 12.89 0.40
C GLU A 356 34.43 12.90 1.57
N ASP A 357 33.96 13.27 2.77
CA ASP A 357 34.76 13.27 4.00
C ASP A 357 34.85 11.90 4.68
N GLY A 358 34.19 10.89 4.12
CA GLY A 358 34.11 9.53 4.66
C GLY A 358 33.03 9.32 5.71
N ASP A 359 32.23 10.35 6.06
CA ASP A 359 31.06 10.20 6.93
C ASP A 359 29.94 9.47 6.18
N VAL A 360 29.09 8.74 6.91
CA VAL A 360 27.95 8.01 6.33
C VAL A 360 26.66 8.64 6.80
N ARG A 361 25.77 8.97 5.86
CA ARG A 361 24.41 9.43 6.17
C ARG A 361 23.37 8.42 5.71
N THR A 362 22.31 8.29 6.49
CA THR A 362 21.07 7.66 6.03
C THR A 362 20.18 8.75 5.44
N VAL A 363 19.70 8.53 4.21
CA VAL A 363 18.81 9.46 3.50
C VAL A 363 17.66 8.68 2.86
N LEU A 364 16.47 9.29 2.87
CA LEU A 364 15.32 8.81 2.11
C LEU A 364 15.09 9.74 0.90
N HIS A 365 15.40 9.27 -0.30
CA HIS A 365 15.18 9.98 -1.57
C HIS A 365 13.69 10.01 -2.00
N LEU A 366 12.79 10.38 -1.09
CA LEU A 366 11.36 10.47 -1.37
C LEU A 366 11.07 11.56 -2.40
N HIS A 367 10.16 11.29 -3.34
CA HIS A 367 9.63 12.33 -4.20
C HIS A 367 8.98 13.44 -3.34
N PRO A 368 9.17 14.74 -3.64
CA PRO A 368 8.69 15.83 -2.77
C PRO A 368 7.19 15.77 -2.47
N GLN A 369 6.38 15.27 -3.39
CA GLN A 369 4.93 15.10 -3.18
C GLN A 369 4.58 13.97 -2.19
N VAL A 370 5.46 12.99 -2.02
CA VAL A 370 5.28 11.85 -1.10
C VAL A 370 5.88 12.13 0.27
N ALA A 371 7.01 12.86 0.32
CA ALA A 371 7.76 13.17 1.55
C ALA A 371 6.83 13.62 2.70
N PRO A 372 7.00 13.10 3.93
CA PRO A 372 6.08 13.40 5.02
C PRO A 372 6.12 14.89 5.36
N VAL A 373 7.31 15.43 5.64
CA VAL A 373 7.58 16.86 5.81
C VAL A 373 8.09 17.42 4.48
N LYS A 374 7.60 18.60 4.11
CA LYS A 374 8.02 19.28 2.87
C LYS A 374 9.19 20.22 3.11
N ILE A 375 9.17 20.93 4.24
CA ILE A 375 10.14 21.98 4.55
C ILE A 375 10.53 21.91 6.03
N GLY A 376 11.81 21.70 6.31
CA GLY A 376 12.39 21.87 7.65
C GLY A 376 12.83 23.32 7.86
N ILE A 377 12.54 23.96 9.00
CA ILE A 377 12.81 25.38 9.23
C ILE A 377 13.60 25.56 10.52
N PHE A 378 14.84 26.06 10.38
CA PHE A 378 15.87 25.96 11.42
C PHE A 378 16.54 27.31 11.70
N PRO A 379 16.51 27.82 12.94
CA PRO A 379 17.37 28.93 13.31
C PRO A 379 18.80 28.43 13.53
N LEU A 380 19.83 29.15 13.07
CA LEU A 380 21.23 28.74 13.25
C LEU A 380 21.55 28.52 14.74
N MET A 381 21.02 29.40 15.59
CA MET A 381 21.08 29.31 17.05
C MET A 381 19.72 29.66 17.69
N LYS A 382 19.50 29.23 18.94
CA LYS A 382 18.25 29.44 19.68
C LYS A 382 18.00 30.87 20.17
N LYS A 383 18.99 31.75 20.03
CA LYS A 383 19.00 33.07 20.67
C LYS A 383 19.10 34.16 19.62
N ASP A 384 19.20 35.39 20.09
CA ASP A 384 19.59 36.55 19.28
C ASP A 384 18.58 36.89 18.19
N GLY A 385 17.29 36.55 18.38
CA GLY A 385 16.21 36.86 17.44
C GLY A 385 16.04 35.85 16.30
N LEU A 386 16.96 34.88 16.15
CA LEU A 386 16.92 33.92 15.05
C LEU A 386 15.75 32.93 15.17
N ALA A 387 15.44 32.49 16.39
CA ALA A 387 14.35 31.57 16.65
C ALA A 387 12.99 32.23 16.34
N GLU A 388 12.84 33.49 16.73
CA GLU A 388 11.65 34.30 16.46
C GLU A 388 11.45 34.49 14.95
N LYS A 389 12.51 34.84 14.21
CA LYS A 389 12.44 34.98 12.75
C LYS A 389 12.16 33.64 12.04
N ALA A 390 12.77 32.55 12.51
CA ALA A 390 12.48 31.22 11.99
C ALA A 390 11.02 30.79 12.25
N LYS A 391 10.46 31.18 13.41
CA LYS A 391 9.07 30.91 13.74
C LYS A 391 8.09 31.72 12.88
N GLU A 392 8.40 32.99 12.60
CA GLU A 392 7.65 33.83 11.65
C GLU A 392 7.57 33.15 10.26
N ILE A 393 8.71 32.71 9.72
CA ILE A 393 8.77 32.02 8.43
C ILE A 393 8.03 30.68 8.47
N TYR A 394 8.14 29.94 9.57
CA TYR A 394 7.39 28.70 9.77
C TYR A 394 5.89 28.95 9.74
N ASP A 395 5.41 29.95 10.47
CA ASP A 395 3.97 30.22 10.56
C ASP A 395 3.42 30.59 9.16
N GLU A 396 4.16 31.38 8.36
CA GLU A 396 3.80 31.69 6.96
C GLU A 396 3.77 30.45 6.05
N LEU A 397 4.83 29.64 6.02
CA LEU A 397 4.92 28.50 5.10
C LEU A 397 3.99 27.35 5.50
N SER A 398 3.68 27.21 6.80
CA SER A 398 2.82 26.16 7.33
C SER A 398 1.35 26.28 6.88
N GLU A 399 0.92 27.44 6.39
CA GLU A 399 -0.41 27.62 5.78
C GLU A 399 -0.57 26.88 4.44
N HIS A 400 0.54 26.48 3.81
CA HIS A 400 0.56 25.89 2.47
C HIS A 400 1.15 24.49 2.42
N TRP A 401 2.16 24.21 3.25
CA TRP A 401 2.86 22.93 3.27
C TRP A 401 3.04 22.44 4.71
N TYR A 402 3.13 21.12 4.88
CA TYR A 402 3.53 20.56 6.16
C TYR A 402 5.02 20.85 6.40
N CYS A 403 5.28 21.70 7.39
CA CYS A 403 6.61 22.15 7.77
C CYS A 403 6.98 21.62 9.16
N GLU A 404 8.28 21.42 9.41
CA GLU A 404 8.81 21.07 10.73
C GLU A 404 9.76 22.16 11.22
N TYR A 405 9.47 22.73 12.39
CA TYR A 405 10.39 23.66 13.08
C TYR A 405 11.27 22.89 14.06
N ASP A 406 12.58 23.14 14.02
CA ASP A 406 13.53 22.50 14.94
C ASP A 406 14.71 23.41 15.29
N GLU A 407 14.93 23.59 16.58
CA GLU A 407 16.04 24.37 17.15
C GLU A 407 16.98 23.54 18.02
N GLY A 408 16.73 22.22 18.15
CA GLY A 408 17.45 21.33 19.04
C GLY A 408 18.79 20.84 18.47
N GLY A 409 19.90 21.29 19.03
CA GLY A 409 21.24 20.82 18.65
C GLY A 409 21.83 21.53 17.42
N ALA A 410 23.02 21.10 17.01
CA ALA A 410 23.75 21.72 15.90
C ALA A 410 22.98 21.60 14.57
N ILE A 411 23.14 22.57 13.67
CA ILE A 411 22.43 22.61 12.38
C ILE A 411 22.64 21.34 11.55
N GLY A 412 23.86 20.78 11.53
CA GLY A 412 24.14 19.52 10.84
C GLY A 412 23.33 18.33 11.39
N LYS A 413 23.09 18.26 12.71
CA LYS A 413 22.24 17.21 13.31
C LYS A 413 20.77 17.36 12.90
N ARG A 414 20.31 18.60 12.72
CA ARG A 414 18.96 18.89 12.21
C ARG A 414 18.80 18.45 10.77
N TYR A 415 19.75 18.79 9.90
CA TYR A 415 19.77 18.27 8.52
C TYR A 415 19.79 16.75 8.48
N ARG A 416 20.62 16.07 9.29
CA ARG A 416 20.64 14.60 9.36
C ARG A 416 19.29 14.00 9.76
N ARG A 417 18.57 14.61 10.71
CA ARG A 417 17.21 14.15 11.08
C ARG A 417 16.24 14.27 9.91
N GLN A 418 16.32 15.34 9.13
CA GLN A 418 15.47 15.57 7.97
C GLN A 418 15.81 14.68 6.77
N ASP A 419 17.09 14.47 6.50
CA ASP A 419 17.56 13.51 5.49
C ASP A 419 17.00 12.11 5.79
N GLU A 420 17.04 11.68 7.05
CA GLU A 420 16.51 10.38 7.52
C GLU A 420 14.99 10.21 7.38
N ILE A 421 14.22 11.30 7.29
CA ILE A 421 12.76 11.25 7.05
C ILE A 421 12.38 11.67 5.63
N GLY A 422 13.37 12.02 4.80
CA GLY A 422 13.20 12.35 3.39
C GLY A 422 12.61 13.72 3.11
N THR A 423 12.77 14.68 4.01
CA THR A 423 12.32 16.07 3.77
C THR A 423 13.14 16.69 2.64
N PRO A 424 12.50 17.19 1.56
CA PRO A 424 13.23 17.62 0.36
C PRO A 424 13.99 18.93 0.55
N PHE A 425 13.49 19.85 1.39
CA PHE A 425 14.11 21.17 1.58
C PHE A 425 14.23 21.54 3.05
N CYS A 426 15.33 22.20 3.41
CA CYS A 426 15.52 22.81 4.72
C CYS A 426 15.86 24.30 4.57
N VAL A 427 15.15 25.17 5.27
CA VAL A 427 15.40 26.62 5.34
C VAL A 427 16.14 26.93 6.63
N THR A 428 17.28 27.59 6.51
CA THR A 428 18.11 28.00 7.65
C THR A 428 18.16 29.52 7.77
N ILE A 429 17.88 30.00 8.98
CA ILE A 429 17.86 31.40 9.37
C ILE A 429 19.13 31.68 10.15
N ASP A 430 19.98 32.56 9.65
CA ASP A 430 21.24 32.94 10.29
C ASP A 430 21.34 34.44 10.56
N TYR A 431 22.48 34.91 11.06
CA TYR A 431 22.64 36.32 11.44
C TYR A 431 22.44 37.27 10.25
N HIS A 432 22.82 36.86 9.04
CA HIS A 432 22.56 37.66 7.84
C HIS A 432 21.06 37.78 7.56
N SER A 433 20.26 36.76 7.88
CA SER A 433 18.80 36.84 7.76
C SER A 433 18.18 38.00 8.54
N LEU A 434 18.79 38.43 9.65
CA LEU A 434 18.33 39.59 10.43
C LEU A 434 18.78 40.94 9.82
N GLU A 435 19.84 40.93 9.02
CA GLU A 435 20.44 42.11 8.39
C GLU A 435 19.81 42.41 7.03
N ASP A 436 19.64 41.38 6.18
CA ASP A 436 19.27 41.51 4.76
C ASP A 436 17.96 40.80 4.38
N ASN A 437 17.28 40.16 5.34
CA ASN A 437 16.04 39.42 5.16
C ASN A 437 16.14 38.32 4.07
N THR A 438 17.30 37.65 3.99
CA THR A 438 17.52 36.47 3.16
C THR A 438 17.67 35.20 4.00
N VAL A 439 17.39 34.03 3.44
CA VAL A 439 17.56 32.73 4.09
C VAL A 439 18.29 31.76 3.19
N THR A 440 18.89 30.72 3.78
CA THR A 440 19.57 29.67 3.04
C THR A 440 18.65 28.45 2.90
N ILE A 441 18.40 28.01 1.67
CA ILE A 441 17.69 26.76 1.37
C ILE A 441 18.74 25.69 1.09
N ARG A 442 18.62 24.54 1.77
CA ARG A 442 19.36 23.32 1.47
C ARG A 442 18.44 22.30 0.83
N GLU A 443 18.82 21.79 -0.33
CA GLU A 443 18.15 20.67 -0.99
C GLU A 443 18.74 19.33 -0.50
N ARG A 444 17.88 18.33 -0.25
CA ARG A 444 18.23 17.06 0.41
C ARG A 444 19.25 16.23 -0.37
N ASP A 445 18.99 16.01 -1.66
CA ASP A 445 19.68 15.02 -2.48
C ASP A 445 21.09 15.51 -2.80
N THR A 446 21.19 16.69 -3.40
CA THR A 446 22.45 17.32 -3.80
C THR A 446 23.21 17.96 -2.64
N MET A 447 22.54 18.19 -1.50
CA MET A 447 23.07 18.96 -0.36
C MET A 447 23.43 20.41 -0.69
N ASN A 448 23.13 20.89 -1.90
CA ASN A 448 23.43 22.24 -2.36
C ASN A 448 22.66 23.26 -1.53
N GLN A 449 23.30 24.40 -1.30
CA GLN A 449 22.73 25.51 -0.56
C GLN A 449 22.65 26.74 -1.45
N GLU A 450 21.49 27.39 -1.42
CA GLU A 450 21.27 28.66 -2.11
C GLU A 450 20.64 29.69 -1.18
N ARG A 451 21.03 30.95 -1.32
CA ARG A 451 20.50 32.06 -0.51
C ARG A 451 19.50 32.85 -1.32
N ILE A 452 18.28 32.99 -0.79
CA ILE A 452 17.21 33.73 -1.45
C ILE A 452 16.52 34.71 -0.48
N PRO A 453 15.88 35.78 -0.98
CA PRO A 453 15.04 36.65 -0.17
C PRO A 453 13.86 35.88 0.45
N VAL A 454 13.50 36.18 1.70
CA VAL A 454 12.35 35.57 2.39
C VAL A 454 11.05 35.74 1.57
N THR A 455 10.86 36.89 0.94
CA THR A 455 9.69 37.19 0.09
C THR A 455 9.54 36.27 -1.12
N SER A 456 10.60 35.57 -1.52
CA SER A 456 10.59 34.64 -2.65
C SER A 456 10.31 33.19 -2.26
N LEU A 457 10.28 32.85 -0.96
CA LEU A 457 10.15 31.48 -0.48
C LEU A 457 8.88 30.80 -0.99
N LYS A 458 7.73 31.47 -0.90
CA LYS A 458 6.46 30.91 -1.36
C LYS A 458 6.48 30.59 -2.85
N ALA A 459 6.98 31.51 -3.69
CA ALA A 459 7.07 31.28 -5.13
C ALA A 459 8.05 30.14 -5.45
N TYR A 460 9.18 30.09 -4.74
CA TYR A 460 10.17 29.03 -4.87
C TYR A 460 9.56 27.64 -4.58
N PHE A 461 8.84 27.50 -3.47
CA PHE A 461 8.26 26.21 -3.08
C PHE A 461 7.04 25.80 -3.92
N ILE A 462 6.30 26.73 -4.51
CA ILE A 462 5.23 26.41 -5.48
C ILE A 462 5.79 25.72 -6.73
N GLU A 463 6.99 26.08 -7.17
CA GLU A 463 7.61 25.47 -8.34
C GLU A 463 8.16 24.06 -8.04
N LYS A 464 8.62 23.84 -6.80
CA LYS A 464 9.39 22.64 -6.41
C LYS A 464 8.56 21.54 -5.73
N LEU A 465 7.38 21.84 -5.19
CA LEU A 465 6.51 20.92 -4.43
C LEU A 465 5.15 20.73 -5.12
#